data_AF-A0A1D2M385-F1
#
_entry.id   AF-A0A1D2M385-F1
#
_cell.length_a   1.000
_cell.length_b   1.000
_cell.length_c   1.000
_cell.angle_alpha   90.00
_cell.angle_beta   90.00
_cell.angle_gamma   90.00
#
_symmetry.space_group_name_H-M   'P 1'
#
loop_
_entity.id
_entity.type
_entity.pdbx_description
1 polymer ?
#
loop_
_entity_poly.entity_id
_entity_poly.type
_entity_poly.pdbx_seq_one_letter_code
_entity_poly.pdbx_strand_id
1 'polypeptide(L)' 'MQKQILSAFFLLTLAFVLIASVDAEYTNVQPCNEVCPRSQAEINECCRAHGYKSDGYCAGGRNAKCKL' A
#
# COMPACT_ATOMS: atom_id res chain seq x y z
N MET A 1 -14.31 -20.02 -32.42
CA MET A 1 -14.47 -18.73 -31.70
C MET A 1 -14.59 -18.89 -30.17
N GLN A 2 -15.27 -19.91 -29.64
CA GLN A 2 -15.50 -20.09 -28.19
C GLN A 2 -14.23 -20.16 -27.31
N LYS A 3 -13.15 -20.80 -27.78
CA LYS A 3 -11.85 -20.88 -27.06
C LYS A 3 -11.14 -19.52 -26.90
N GLN A 4 -11.29 -18.64 -27.88
CA GLN A 4 -10.66 -17.31 -27.88
C GLN A 4 -11.34 -16.39 -26.86
N ILE A 5 -12.68 -16.49 -26.76
CA ILE A 5 -13.47 -15.75 -25.78
C ILE A 5 -13.11 -16.19 -24.35
N LEU A 6 -13.01 -17.51 -24.11
CA LEU A 6 -12.65 -18.04 -22.78
C LEU A 6 -11.24 -17.58 -22.34
N SER A 7 -10.28 -17.58 -23.26
CA SER A 7 -8.92 -17.10 -22.99
C SER A 7 -8.87 -15.61 -22.71
N ALA A 8 -9.65 -14.80 -23.44
CA ALA A 8 -9.74 -13.36 -23.21
C ALA A 8 -10.36 -13.04 -21.85
N PHE A 9 -11.45 -13.73 -21.46
CA PHE A 9 -12.04 -13.60 -20.13
C PHE A 9 -11.06 -13.98 -19.02
N PHE A 10 -10.31 -15.06 -19.20
CA PHE A 10 -9.32 -15.49 -18.21
C PHE A 10 -8.22 -14.44 -18.00
N LEU A 11 -7.68 -13.88 -19.09
CA LEU A 11 -6.68 -12.80 -19.03
C LEU A 11 -7.24 -11.55 -18.37
N LEU A 12 -8.51 -11.20 -18.64
CA LEU A 12 -9.17 -10.05 -18.03
C LEU A 12 -9.34 -10.25 -16.52
N THR A 13 -9.76 -11.43 -16.08
CA THR A 13 -9.87 -11.75 -14.65
C THR A 13 -8.52 -11.74 -13.95
N LEU A 14 -7.47 -12.24 -14.61
CA LEU A 14 -6.11 -12.24 -14.07
C LEU A 14 -5.59 -10.81 -13.89
N ALA A 15 -5.82 -9.93 -14.87
CA ALA A 15 -5.44 -8.52 -14.77
C ALA A 15 -6.16 -7.80 -13.60
N PHE A 16 -7.46 -8.05 -13.42
CA PHE A 16 -8.22 -7.47 -12.30
C PHE A 16 -7.71 -7.93 -10.92
N VAL A 17 -7.35 -9.22 -10.79
CA VAL A 17 -6.79 -9.76 -9.53
C VAL A 17 -5.46 -9.09 -9.19
N LEU A 18 -4.58 -8.90 -10.18
CA LEU A 18 -3.29 -8.24 -9.96
C LEU A 18 -3.44 -6.77 -9.52
N ILE A 19 -4.40 -6.04 -10.11
CA ILE A 19 -4.68 -4.65 -9.74
C ILE A 19 -5.26 -4.58 -8.32
N ALA A 20 -6.11 -5.53 -7.92
CA ALA A 20 -6.69 -5.54 -6.57
C ALA A 20 -5.66 -5.87 -5.47
N SER A 21 -4.61 -6.63 -5.77
CA SER A 21 -3.62 -7.05 -4.77
C SER A 21 -2.65 -5.96 -4.31
N VAL A 22 -2.53 -4.83 -5.02
CA VAL A 22 -1.55 -3.76 -4.69
C VAL A 22 -2.06 -2.73 -3.67
N ASP A 23 -3.35 -2.69 -3.33
CA ASP A 23 -3.92 -1.54 -2.59
C ASP A 23 -3.88 -1.67 -1.04
N ALA A 24 -3.27 -2.70 -0.47
CA ALA A 24 -3.37 -2.96 0.99
C ALA A 24 -2.04 -3.24 1.71
N GLU A 25 -0.90 -3.13 1.05
CA GLU A 25 0.36 -3.48 1.70
C GLU A 25 0.93 -2.28 2.48
N TYR A 26 0.92 -2.42 3.81
CA TYR A 26 1.56 -1.48 4.72
C TYR A 26 2.98 -1.93 5.04
N THR A 27 3.97 -1.21 4.52
CA THR A 27 5.39 -1.47 4.73
C THR A 27 5.89 -0.82 6.00
N ASN A 28 6.82 -1.46 6.71
CA ASN A 28 7.52 -0.83 7.84
C ASN A 28 8.55 0.18 7.30
N VAL A 29 8.44 1.43 7.72
CA VAL A 29 9.37 2.50 7.34
C VAL A 29 10.11 2.96 8.58
N GLN A 30 11.24 2.32 8.86
CA GLN A 30 12.04 2.57 10.06
C GLN A 30 12.38 4.05 10.30
N PRO A 31 12.73 4.86 9.27
CA PRO A 31 12.95 6.30 9.47
C PRO A 31 11.74 7.01 10.10
N CYS A 32 10.52 6.65 9.70
CA CYS A 32 9.30 7.27 10.23
C CYS A 32 8.95 6.84 11.67
N ASN A 33 9.72 5.94 12.28
CA ASN A 33 9.52 5.59 13.70
C ASN A 33 9.79 6.79 14.62
N GLU A 34 10.62 7.75 14.20
CA GLU A 34 10.95 8.92 15.02
C GLU A 34 9.77 9.90 15.19
N VAL A 35 8.86 9.92 14.22
CA VAL A 35 7.63 10.71 14.27
C VAL A 35 6.47 9.98 14.96
N CYS A 36 6.66 8.70 15.32
CA CYS A 36 5.70 7.95 16.12
C CYS A 36 5.91 8.18 17.63
N PRO A 37 4.87 8.50 18.43
CA PRO A 37 3.46 8.72 18.11
C PRO A 37 3.06 10.21 18.17
N ARG A 38 3.76 11.10 17.47
CA ARG A 38 3.54 12.54 17.60
C ARG A 38 2.22 13.00 16.99
N SER A 39 2.05 12.81 15.68
CA SER A 39 0.85 13.21 14.95
C SER A 39 0.62 12.36 13.71
N GLN A 40 -0.65 12.09 13.41
CA GLN A 40 -1.06 11.44 12.15
C GLN A 40 -0.59 12.22 10.91
N ALA A 41 -0.57 13.56 10.99
CA ALA A 41 -0.12 14.41 9.90
C ALA A 41 1.39 14.27 9.65
N GLU A 42 2.20 14.17 10.72
CA GLU A 42 3.66 13.99 10.61
C GLU A 42 4.01 12.61 10.03
N ILE A 43 3.28 11.56 10.42
CA ILE A 43 3.49 10.22 9.85
C ILE A 43 3.13 10.20 8.36
N ASN A 44 2.00 10.79 7.98
CA ASN A 44 1.56 10.85 6.59
C ASN A 44 2.56 11.63 5.72
N GLU A 45 3.12 12.71 6.25
CA GLU A 45 4.15 13.49 5.57
C GLU A 45 5.46 12.70 5.46
N CYS A 46 5.87 11.98 6.52
CA CYS A 46 7.04 11.11 6.47
C CYS A 46 6.87 10.00 5.41
N CYS A 47 5.72 9.32 5.38
CA CYS A 47 5.41 8.33 4.36
C CYS A 47 5.52 8.93 2.94
N ARG A 48 4.93 10.11 2.73
CA ARG A 48 5.00 10.85 1.46
C ARG A 48 6.44 11.17 1.05
N ALA A 49 7.26 11.63 2.00
CA ALA A 49 8.67 11.95 1.76
C ALA A 49 9.51 10.72 1.38
N HIS A 50 9.11 9.53 1.85
CA HIS A 50 9.75 8.26 1.52
C HIS A 50 9.15 7.54 0.31
N GLY A 51 8.24 8.18 -0.44
CA GLY A 51 7.67 7.65 -1.68
C GLY A 51 6.45 6.75 -1.50
N TYR A 52 5.87 6.72 -0.30
CA TYR A 52 4.62 6.03 0.01
C TYR A 52 3.42 6.98 -0.13
N LYS A 53 2.21 6.42 -0.08
CA LYS A 53 1.00 7.23 0.04
C LYS A 53 1.01 7.98 1.37
N SER A 54 0.32 9.12 1.43
CA SER A 54 0.10 9.91 2.65
C SER A 54 -0.90 9.26 3.61
N ASP A 55 -0.70 7.97 3.84
CA ASP A 55 -1.51 7.09 4.65
C ASP A 55 -0.56 6.16 5.40
N GLY A 56 -0.16 6.58 6.60
CA GLY A 56 0.64 5.77 7.49
C GLY A 56 0.07 5.71 8.89
N TYR A 57 0.53 4.80 9.73
CA TYR A 57 0.11 4.72 11.12
C TYR A 57 1.22 4.15 12.00
N CYS A 58 1.11 4.37 13.32
CA CYS A 58 2.06 3.83 14.30
C CYS A 58 1.53 2.54 14.91
N ALA A 59 2.03 1.38 14.45
CA ALA A 59 1.78 0.10 15.10
C ALA A 59 2.46 0.07 16.49
N GLY A 60 1.65 -0.11 17.54
CA GLY A 60 2.12 -0.14 18.93
C GLY A 60 2.77 1.18 19.39
N GLY A 61 2.41 2.31 18.75
CA GLY A 61 2.89 3.65 19.10
C GLY A 61 4.37 3.95 18.79
N ARG A 62 5.10 3.00 18.17
CA ARG A 62 6.54 3.12 17.92
C ARG A 62 6.98 2.74 16.51
N ASN A 63 6.22 1.90 15.82
CA ASN A 63 6.59 1.39 14.50
C ASN A 63 5.72 2.03 13.43
N ALA A 64 6.30 2.88 12.59
CA ALA A 64 5.62 3.47 11.46
C ALA A 64 5.38 2.44 10.36
N LYS A 65 4.15 2.45 9.86
CA LYS A 65 3.66 1.64 8.76
C LYS A 65 3.13 2.58 7.69
N CYS A 66 3.64 2.52 6.47
CA CYS A 66 3.21 3.37 5.37
C CYS A 66 2.56 2.53 4.28
N LYS A 67 1.47 3.04 3.70
CA LYS A 67 0.79 2.39 2.57
C LYS A 67 1.58 2.61 1.28
N LEU A 68 1.89 1.52 0.57
CA LEU A 68 2.45 1.56 -0.79
C LEU A 68 1.59 2.35 -1.77
#